data_AF-A0A644WR52-F1
#
_entry.id   AF-A0A644WR52-F1
#
_cell.length_a   1.000
_cell.length_b   1.000
_cell.length_c   1.000
_cell.angle_alpha   90.00
_cell.angle_beta   90.00
_cell.angle_gamma   90.00
#
_symmetry.space_group_name_H-M   'P 1'
#
loop_
_entity.id
_entity.type
_entity.pdbx_description
1 polymer ?
#
loop_
_entity_poly.entity_id
_entity_poly.type
_entity_poly.pdbx_seq_one_letter_code
_entity_poly.pdbx_strand_id
1 'polypeptide(L)' 'MKCPYCNQEMENGFVQSARDIFWGGKKHKLFFKPSNDNEFIIADGWNGCAISAYCCRDCEKIIINL' A
#
# COMPACT_ATOMS: atom_id res chain seq x y z
N MET A 1 -2.78 -8.66 -13.77
CA MET A 1 -3.92 -7.74 -13.57
C MET A 1 -3.78 -6.66 -14.63
N LYS A 2 -4.87 -6.21 -15.27
CA LYS A 2 -4.80 -5.08 -16.20
C LYS A 2 -4.94 -3.77 -15.44
N CYS A 3 -4.10 -2.79 -15.79
CA CYS A 3 -4.17 -1.45 -15.23
C CYS A 3 -5.51 -0.80 -15.59
N PRO A 4 -6.32 -0.33 -14.62
CA PRO A 4 -7.63 0.26 -14.90
C PRO A 4 -7.54 1.64 -15.59
N TYR A 5 -6.32 2.18 -15.75
CA TYR A 5 -6.10 3.50 -16.35
C TYR A 5 -5.58 3.44 -17.79
N CYS A 6 -4.75 2.44 -18.12
CA CYS A 6 -4.16 2.29 -19.47
C CYS A 6 -4.38 0.91 -20.09
N ASN A 7 -5.04 -0.01 -19.38
CA ASN A 7 -5.37 -1.39 -19.80
C ASN A 7 -4.16 -2.30 -20.11
N GLN A 8 -2.94 -1.88 -19.77
CA GLN A 8 -1.72 -2.70 -19.91
C GLN A 8 -1.60 -3.73 -18.77
N GLU A 9 -0.86 -4.81 -19.02
CA GLU A 9 -0.56 -5.80 -17.98
C GLU A 9 0.33 -5.19 -16.89
N MET A 10 0.01 -5.52 -15.64
CA MET A 10 0.72 -5.03 -14.45
C MET A 10 1.66 -6.09 -13.89
N GLU A 11 2.80 -5.63 -13.36
CA GLU A 11 3.77 -6.46 -12.65
C GLU A 11 3.24 -6.81 -11.25
N ASN A 12 3.36 -8.08 -10.85
CA ASN A 12 3.15 -8.48 -9.45
C ASN A 12 4.38 -8.10 -8.62
N GLY A 13 4.16 -7.62 -7.41
CA GLY A 13 5.24 -7.31 -6.47
C GLY A 13 4.71 -7.11 -5.06
N PHE A 14 5.50 -6.43 -4.24
CA PHE A 14 5.17 -6.16 -2.85
C PHE A 14 5.45 -4.70 -2.50
N VAL A 15 4.53 -4.07 -1.75
CA VAL A 15 4.84 -2.84 -1.00
C VAL A 15 5.39 -3.28 0.35
N GLN A 16 6.56 -2.78 0.71
CA GLN A 16 7.34 -3.28 1.86
C GLN A 16 7.80 -2.13 2.75
N SER A 17 7.82 -2.36 4.06
CA SER A 17 8.21 -1.37 5.05
C SER A 17 8.74 -2.03 6.32
N ALA A 18 9.68 -1.38 7.01
CA ALA A 18 10.14 -1.81 8.34
C ALA A 18 9.12 -1.49 9.46
N ARG A 19 8.08 -0.71 9.14
CA ARG A 19 6.95 -0.34 10.02
C ARG A 19 5.63 -0.74 9.36
N ASP A 20 4.56 -0.79 10.13
CA ASP A 20 3.22 -1.01 9.61
C ASP A 20 2.89 -0.02 8.47
N ILE A 21 2.20 -0.52 7.46
CA ILE A 21 1.62 0.28 6.39
C ILE A 21 0.15 0.46 6.74
N PHE A 22 -0.33 1.69 6.79
CA PHE A 22 -1.72 2.01 7.10
C PHE A 22 -2.25 3.11 6.21
N TRP A 23 -3.56 3.11 5.99
CA TRP A 23 -4.27 4.17 5.30
C TRP A 23 -4.79 5.20 6.30
N GLY A 24 -4.74 6.47 5.92
CA GLY A 24 -5.36 7.55 6.66
C GLY A 24 -5.59 8.79 5.79
N GLY A 25 -6.61 9.57 6.10
CA GLY A 25 -6.92 10.80 5.37
C GLY A 25 -5.91 11.93 5.58
N LYS A 26 -4.98 11.78 6.52
CA LYS A 26 -3.92 12.75 6.83
C LYS A 26 -2.59 12.04 7.08
N LYS A 27 -1.49 12.71 6.72
CA LYS A 27 -0.13 12.19 6.98
C LYS A 27 0.22 12.36 8.47
N HIS A 28 0.64 11.28 9.10
CA HIS A 28 1.21 11.33 10.45
C HIS A 28 2.62 11.90 10.38
N LYS A 29 3.01 12.67 11.41
CA LYS A 29 4.34 13.33 11.47
C LYS A 29 5.27 12.76 12.56
N LEU A 30 4.70 12.13 13.58
CA LEU A 30 5.43 11.68 14.77
C LEU A 30 5.17 10.19 15.04
N PHE A 31 3.91 9.84 15.32
CA PHE A 31 3.51 8.46 15.60
C PHE A 31 2.90 7.82 14.36
N PHE A 32 3.64 6.90 13.73
CA PHE A 32 3.21 6.17 12.54
C PHE A 32 2.40 4.93 12.93
N LYS A 33 1.21 5.17 13.51
CA LYS A 33 0.21 4.15 13.84
C LYS A 33 -1.19 4.73 13.63
N PRO A 34 -2.18 3.90 13.26
CA PRO A 34 -3.59 4.29 13.27
C PRO A 34 -4.00 4.88 14.62
N SER A 35 -4.77 5.95 14.58
CA SER A 35 -5.11 6.77 15.75
C SER A 35 -6.60 7.04 15.91
N ASN A 36 -7.42 6.71 14.91
CA ASN A 36 -8.86 6.91 14.90
C ASN A 36 -9.53 5.87 13.98
N ASP A 37 -10.86 5.77 14.08
CA ASP A 37 -11.66 4.75 13.37
C ASP A 37 -11.68 4.89 11.84
N ASN A 38 -11.21 6.02 11.28
CA ASN A 38 -11.11 6.21 9.83
C ASN A 38 -9.76 5.74 9.26
N GLU A 39 -8.87 5.23 10.10
CA GLU A 39 -7.56 4.71 9.74
C GLU A 39 -7.56 3.20 9.93
N PHE A 40 -6.98 2.48 8.98
CA PHE A 40 -6.90 1.02 9.07
C PHE A 40 -5.58 0.49 8.51
N ILE A 41 -5.18 -0.66 9.06
CA ILE A 41 -3.93 -1.34 8.74
C ILE A 41 -4.06 -1.97 7.36
N ILE A 42 -3.07 -1.68 6.50
CA ILE A 42 -2.89 -2.32 5.20
C ILE A 42 -1.98 -3.55 5.35
N ALA A 43 -0.91 -3.42 6.12
CA ALA A 43 -0.02 -4.51 6.49
C ALA A 43 0.66 -4.20 7.82
N ASP A 44 0.79 -5.19 8.69
CA ASP A 44 1.55 -5.10 9.93
C ASP A 44 2.52 -6.28 10.07
N GLY A 45 3.47 -6.14 10.98
CA GLY A 45 4.46 -7.19 11.21
C GLY A 45 5.53 -6.79 12.21
N TRP A 46 5.95 -7.75 13.02
CA TRP A 46 6.93 -7.52 14.07
C TRP A 46 8.35 -7.21 13.53
N ASN A 47 8.71 -7.77 12.36
CA ASN A 47 10.03 -7.61 11.73
C ASN A 47 9.92 -6.92 10.35
N GLY A 48 9.05 -5.91 10.27
CA GLY A 48 8.64 -5.32 9.00
C GLY A 48 7.43 -6.05 8.41
N CYS A 49 6.80 -5.41 7.43
CA CYS A 49 5.59 -5.88 6.79
C CYS A 49 5.67 -5.71 5.28
N ALA A 50 4.88 -6.52 4.59
CA ALA A 50 4.73 -6.49 3.15
C ALA A 50 3.30 -6.88 2.75
N ILE A 51 2.79 -6.27 1.68
CA ILE A 51 1.53 -6.69 1.05
C ILE A 51 1.74 -6.85 -0.45
N SER A 52 1.09 -7.87 -1.03
CA SER A 52 1.09 -8.06 -2.47
C SER A 52 0.39 -6.90 -3.16
N ALA A 53 0.96 -6.48 -4.29
CA ALA A 53 0.45 -5.36 -5.05
C ALA A 53 0.74 -5.55 -6.54
N TYR A 54 0.06 -4.74 -7.34
CA TYR A 54 0.28 -4.66 -8.78
C TYR A 54 0.87 -3.30 -9.13
N CYS A 55 1.99 -3.29 -9.87
CA CYS A 55 2.62 -2.07 -10.37
C CYS A 55 2.39 -1.95 -11.88
N CYS A 56 1.78 -0.84 -12.30
CA CYS A 56 1.77 -0.45 -13.71
C CYS A 56 2.94 0.50 -13.96
N ARG A 57 3.94 0.06 -14.73
CA ARG A 57 5.13 0.87 -15.06
C ARG A 57 4.77 2.10 -15.88
N ASP A 58 3.85 1.96 -16.83
CA ASP A 58 3.49 3.05 -17.74
C ASP A 58 2.76 4.20 -17.04
N CYS A 59 1.92 3.87 -16.06
CA CYS A 59 1.16 4.86 -15.28
C CYS A 59 1.83 5.25 -13.96
N GLU A 60 2.88 4.55 -13.56
CA GLU A 60 3.54 4.67 -12.24
C GLU A 60 2.57 4.52 -11.07
N LYS A 61 1.60 3.61 -11.20
CA LYS A 61 0.55 3.37 -10.19
C LYS A 61 0.72 2.01 -9.54
N ILE A 62 0.54 1.99 -8.23
CA ILE A 62 0.43 0.77 -7.42
C ILE A 62 -1.04 0.56 -7.04
N ILE A 63 -1.52 -0.66 -7.24
CA ILE A 63 -2.85 -1.09 -6.79
C ILE A 63 -2.66 -2.20 -5.76
N ILE A 64 -3.24 -1.98 -4.59
CA ILE A 64 -3.30 -2.95 -3.51
C ILE A 64 -4.78 -3.34 -3.38
N ASN A 65 -5.08 -4.63 -3.48
CA ASN A 65 -6.40 -5.16 -3.17
C ASN A 65 -6.39 -5.58 -1.70
N LEU A 66 -7.17 -4.89 -0.87
CA LEU A 66 -7.32 -5.13 0.57
C LEU A 66 -8.51 -6.06 0.83
#